data_AF-A0A5C7P6X0-F1
#
_entry.id   AF-A0A5C7P6X0-F1
#
_cell.length_a   1.000
_cell.length_b   1.000
_cell.length_c   1.000
_cell.angle_alpha   90.00
_cell.angle_beta   90.00
_cell.angle_gamma   90.00
#
_symmetry.space_group_name_H-M   'P 1'
#
loop_
_entity.id
_entity.type
_entity.pdbx_description
1 polymer ?
#
loop_
_entity_poly.entity_id
_entity_poly.type
_entity_poly.pdbx_seq_one_letter_code
_entity_poly.pdbx_strand_id
1 'polypeptide(L)'
;MTPAPVGFQCPECVRAGSQQSKLTVLRPGTPVGAGAGAGKPYATWTIVGINVAVFVVELLLGVNAVAGQFGMYPVALGLGGEWFRLPASMFLHGSILHLLFNMYVLVVLGPTLERILGHVRFVVLYLVAGVGGAVASYAFSSPMTVSVGASGAIFGLMGALLVAGQRLRFDIKTILVLVGINLAIGFVVGGIDWRAHLGGLITGAALAAVMVSPAGRPRKVVEYGGIAAVLLVLVAVTAFRTGQIQGMLG
;
A
#
# COMPACT_ATOMS: atom_id res chain seq x y z
N MET A 1 27.10 3.62 -52.29
CA MET A 1 27.49 4.35 -51.07
C MET A 1 26.35 5.28 -50.67
N THR A 2 26.06 5.44 -49.38
CA THR A 2 24.99 6.32 -48.87
C THR A 2 25.58 7.64 -48.36
N PRO A 3 25.08 8.82 -48.81
CA PRO A 3 25.59 10.11 -48.34
C PRO A 3 25.30 10.30 -46.83
N ALA A 4 26.26 10.85 -46.09
CA ALA A 4 26.14 11.19 -44.67
C ALA A 4 26.70 12.60 -44.40
N PRO A 5 26.37 13.24 -43.25
CA PRO A 5 26.82 14.59 -42.92
C PRO A 5 28.34 14.77 -42.92
N VAL A 6 29.09 13.68 -42.75
CA VAL A 6 30.54 13.60 -42.91
C VAL A 6 30.88 12.36 -43.76
N GLY A 7 30.90 12.54 -45.09
CA GLY A 7 31.39 11.53 -46.04
C GLY A 7 30.34 10.51 -46.50
N PHE A 8 30.84 9.34 -46.90
CA PHE A 8 30.03 8.28 -47.51
C PHE A 8 30.07 7.03 -46.64
N GLN A 9 28.89 6.50 -46.31
CA GLN A 9 28.76 5.24 -45.58
C GLN A 9 28.61 4.07 -46.55
N CYS A 10 29.19 2.92 -46.17
CA CYS A 10 29.09 1.70 -46.95
C CYS A 10 27.67 1.10 -46.78
N PRO A 11 26.95 0.74 -47.86
CA PRO A 11 25.56 0.29 -47.76
C PRO A 11 25.40 -0.99 -46.92
N GLU A 12 26.37 -1.91 -46.97
CA GLU A 12 26.38 -3.09 -46.10
C GLU A 12 26.64 -2.75 -44.62
N CYS A 13 27.44 -1.73 -44.32
CA CYS A 13 27.70 -1.24 -42.95
C CYS A 13 26.42 -0.66 -42.34
N VAL A 14 25.67 0.14 -43.12
CA VAL A 14 24.40 0.72 -42.69
C VAL A 14 23.35 -0.35 -42.46
N ARG A 15 23.26 -1.35 -43.36
CA ARG A 15 22.36 -2.49 -43.18
C ARG A 15 22.72 -3.32 -41.96
N ALA A 16 23.99 -3.65 -41.76
CA ALA A 16 24.46 -4.40 -40.59
C ALA A 16 24.20 -3.64 -39.27
N GLY A 17 24.47 -2.33 -39.23
CA GLY A 17 24.16 -1.48 -38.06
C GLY A 17 22.67 -1.34 -37.78
N SER A 18 21.82 -1.26 -38.82
CA SER A 18 20.36 -1.21 -38.67
C SER A 18 19.75 -2.53 -38.18
N GLN A 19 20.41 -3.66 -38.46
CA GLN A 19 20.02 -4.98 -37.97
C GLN A 19 20.44 -5.15 -36.50
N GLN A 20 21.60 -4.63 -36.11
CA GLN A 20 22.04 -4.57 -34.71
C GLN A 20 21.20 -3.60 -33.86
N SER A 21 20.72 -2.48 -34.39
CA SER A 21 19.84 -1.57 -33.64
C SER A 21 18.42 -2.11 -33.42
N LYS A 22 18.00 -3.13 -34.18
CA LYS A 22 16.77 -3.90 -33.93
C LYS A 22 16.90 -4.88 -32.77
N LEU A 23 18.13 -5.22 -32.35
CA LEU A 23 18.39 -5.84 -31.04
C LEU A 23 18.36 -4.74 -29.96
N THR A 24 17.14 -4.32 -29.62
CA THR A 24 16.76 -3.52 -28.44
C THR A 24 17.88 -2.68 -27.83
N VAL A 25 18.21 -1.55 -28.46
CA VAL A 25 18.88 -0.46 -27.76
C VAL A 25 17.91 0.01 -26.66
N LEU A 26 18.20 -0.37 -25.41
CA LEU A 26 17.57 0.20 -24.22
C LEU A 26 17.69 1.72 -24.33
N ARG A 27 16.56 2.41 -24.55
CA ARG A 27 16.52 3.87 -24.52
C ARG A 27 17.00 4.33 -23.14
N PRO A 28 17.96 5.26 -23.05
CA PRO A 28 18.21 5.97 -21.80
C PRO A 28 16.89 6.68 -21.42
N GLY A 29 16.24 6.21 -20.36
CA GLY A 29 14.93 6.71 -19.91
C GLY A 29 13.74 5.75 -20.04
N THR A 30 13.90 4.54 -20.57
CA THR A 30 12.89 3.49 -20.34
C THR A 30 13.02 2.98 -18.89
N PRO A 31 11.99 3.10 -18.03
CA PRO A 31 12.04 2.50 -16.71
C PRO A 31 12.28 1.00 -16.85
N VAL A 32 13.42 0.55 -16.33
CA VAL A 32 13.80 -0.86 -16.25
C VAL A 32 12.80 -1.52 -15.29
N GLY A 33 11.89 -2.31 -15.85
CA GLY A 33 10.72 -2.86 -15.14
C GLY A 33 9.46 -3.04 -15.99
N ALA A 34 9.51 -2.71 -17.29
CA ALA A 34 8.42 -2.92 -18.24
C ALA A 34 8.17 -4.41 -18.58
N GLY A 35 7.84 -5.20 -17.57
CA GLY A 35 7.56 -6.62 -17.68
C GLY A 35 6.57 -7.09 -16.62
N ALA A 36 5.36 -6.50 -16.61
CA ALA A 36 4.05 -7.13 -16.29
C ALA A 36 2.97 -6.04 -16.10
N GLY A 37 2.18 -5.77 -17.15
CA GLY A 37 0.92 -5.03 -17.04
C GLY A 37 1.01 -3.51 -17.13
N ALA A 38 1.20 -2.97 -18.34
CA ALA A 38 0.89 -1.57 -18.67
C ALA A 38 -0.64 -1.30 -18.72
N GLY A 39 -1.40 -1.92 -17.81
CA GLY A 39 -2.83 -1.67 -17.67
C GLY A 39 -3.07 -0.32 -17.00
N LYS A 40 -4.18 0.34 -17.33
CA LYS A 40 -4.64 1.50 -16.54
C LYS A 40 -4.80 1.05 -15.07
N PRO A 41 -4.49 1.91 -14.08
CA PRO A 41 -4.50 1.54 -12.65
C PRO A 41 -5.93 1.41 -12.10
N TYR A 42 -6.67 0.42 -12.60
CA TYR A 42 -8.09 0.23 -12.29
C TYR A 42 -8.32 -0.06 -10.81
N ALA A 43 -7.43 -0.80 -10.15
CA ALA A 43 -7.59 -1.14 -8.74
C ALA A 43 -7.44 0.11 -7.86
N THR A 44 -6.45 0.97 -8.14
CA THR A 44 -6.28 2.25 -7.43
C THR A 44 -7.56 3.08 -7.55
N TRP A 45 -8.06 3.30 -8.77
CA TRP A 45 -9.25 4.14 -8.97
C TRP A 45 -10.54 3.50 -8.43
N THR A 46 -10.64 2.17 -8.43
CA THR A 46 -11.75 1.46 -7.80
C THR A 46 -11.75 1.67 -6.29
N ILE A 47 -10.58 1.55 -5.64
CA ILE A 47 -10.44 1.82 -4.21
C ILE A 47 -10.80 3.28 -3.90
N VAL A 48 -10.34 4.24 -4.72
CA VAL A 48 -10.75 5.65 -4.58
C VAL A 48 -12.26 5.80 -4.66
N GLY A 49 -12.89 5.21 -5.68
CA GLY A 49 -14.34 5.24 -5.86
C GLY A 49 -15.11 4.66 -4.66
N ILE A 50 -14.63 3.53 -4.11
CA ILE A 50 -15.21 2.91 -2.91
C ILE A 50 -15.12 3.85 -1.71
N ASN A 51 -13.94 4.42 -1.43
CA ASN A 51 -13.77 5.34 -0.30
C ASN A 51 -14.64 6.59 -0.43
N VAL A 52 -14.75 7.15 -1.64
CA VAL A 52 -15.63 8.29 -1.90
C VAL A 52 -17.10 7.91 -1.69
N ALA A 53 -17.54 6.75 -2.20
CA ALA A 53 -18.91 6.28 -2.03
C ALA A 53 -19.27 6.03 -0.55
N VAL A 54 -18.37 5.39 0.19
CA VAL A 54 -18.54 5.17 1.64
C VAL A 54 -18.60 6.50 2.38
N PHE A 55 -17.73 7.46 2.05
CA PHE A 55 -17.76 8.76 2.69
C PHE A 55 -19.03 9.57 2.37
N VAL A 56 -19.61 9.42 1.17
CA VAL A 56 -20.94 9.99 0.87
C VAL A 56 -22.00 9.40 1.82
N VAL A 57 -21.95 8.09 2.09
CA VAL A 57 -22.84 7.46 3.07
C VAL A 57 -22.58 7.99 4.49
N GLU A 58 -21.31 8.20 4.88
CA GLU A 58 -20.94 8.82 6.16
C GLU A 58 -21.53 10.23 6.31
N LEU A 59 -21.54 11.03 5.24
CA LEU A 59 -22.15 12.37 5.24
C LEU A 59 -23.67 12.31 5.41
N LEU A 60 -24.35 11.32 4.84
CA LEU A 60 -25.81 11.16 4.94
C LEU A 60 -26.26 10.64 6.31
N LEU A 61 -25.49 9.74 6.91
CA LEU A 61 -25.85 9.06 8.17
C LEU A 61 -25.19 9.67 9.41
N GLY A 62 -24.26 10.60 9.22
CA GLY A 62 -23.48 11.25 10.27
C GLY A 62 -22.13 10.58 10.49
N VAL A 63 -21.05 11.31 10.15
CA VAL A 63 -19.66 10.81 10.15
C VAL A 63 -19.27 10.15 11.48
N ASN A 64 -19.53 10.81 12.60
CA ASN A 64 -19.18 10.28 13.92
C ASN A 64 -20.03 9.05 14.31
N ALA A 65 -21.29 9.00 13.88
CA ALA A 65 -22.17 7.86 14.17
C ALA A 65 -21.71 6.61 13.41
N VAL A 66 -21.40 6.75 12.12
CA VAL A 66 -20.87 5.66 11.30
C VAL A 66 -19.49 5.22 11.80
N ALA A 67 -18.61 6.17 12.16
CA ALA A 67 -17.30 5.86 12.74
C ALA A 67 -17.42 5.06 14.07
N GLY A 68 -18.40 5.38 14.93
CA GLY A 68 -18.65 4.61 16.15
C GLY A 68 -19.11 3.16 15.87
N GLN A 69 -19.85 2.95 14.79
CA GLN A 69 -20.40 1.63 14.42
C GLN A 69 -19.43 0.74 13.63
N PHE A 70 -18.59 1.33 12.77
CA PHE A 70 -17.76 0.58 11.82
C PHE A 70 -16.26 0.85 11.96
N GLY A 71 -15.88 1.90 12.68
CA GLY A 71 -14.49 2.21 12.96
C GLY A 71 -13.83 1.15 13.83
N MET A 72 -12.50 1.13 13.78
CA MET A 72 -11.70 0.27 14.64
C MET A 72 -11.94 0.77 16.07
N TYR A 73 -12.53 -0.08 16.89
CA TYR A 73 -12.93 0.25 18.25
C TYR A 73 -12.64 -0.93 19.17
N PRO A 74 -11.57 -0.88 19.98
CA PRO A 74 -11.06 -2.08 20.64
C PRO A 74 -12.05 -2.75 21.59
N VAL A 75 -12.86 -1.99 22.33
CA VAL A 75 -13.85 -2.57 23.25
C VAL A 75 -14.95 -3.33 22.49
N ALA A 76 -15.49 -2.78 21.41
CA ALA A 76 -16.50 -3.44 20.59
C ALA A 76 -15.94 -4.69 19.89
N LEU A 77 -14.69 -4.62 19.44
CA LEU A 77 -14.02 -5.76 18.81
C LEU A 77 -13.69 -6.85 19.85
N GLY A 78 -13.11 -6.48 20.99
CA GLY A 78 -12.66 -7.41 22.03
C GLY A 78 -13.78 -8.09 22.81
N LEU A 79 -14.88 -7.38 23.07
CA LEU A 79 -16.01 -7.89 23.86
C LEU A 79 -17.20 -8.30 22.98
N GLY A 80 -17.47 -7.53 21.92
CA GLY A 80 -18.59 -7.78 21.01
C GLY A 80 -18.26 -8.74 19.86
N GLY A 81 -16.98 -9.12 19.69
CA GLY A 81 -16.57 -10.00 18.58
C GLY A 81 -16.72 -9.34 17.21
N GLU A 82 -16.71 -8.01 17.15
CA GLU A 82 -16.97 -7.22 15.95
C GLU A 82 -15.73 -7.12 15.03
N TRP A 83 -15.17 -8.27 14.64
CA TRP A 83 -13.93 -8.37 13.85
C TRP A 83 -14.00 -7.69 12.49
N PHE A 84 -15.21 -7.50 11.94
CA PHE A 84 -15.44 -6.78 10.68
C PHE A 84 -14.92 -5.34 10.73
N ARG A 85 -14.77 -4.76 11.93
CA ARG A 85 -14.23 -3.40 12.13
C ARG A 85 -12.79 -3.25 11.64
N LEU A 86 -11.98 -4.32 11.65
CA LEU A 86 -10.58 -4.25 11.20
C LEU A 86 -10.46 -3.87 9.72
N PRO A 87 -11.12 -4.58 8.77
CA PRO A 87 -11.14 -4.15 7.38
C PRO A 87 -12.15 -3.03 7.10
N ALA A 88 -13.22 -2.84 7.88
CA ALA A 88 -14.18 -1.77 7.60
C ALA A 88 -13.60 -0.38 7.88
N SER A 89 -12.84 -0.22 8.96
CA SER A 89 -12.35 1.09 9.41
C SER A 89 -11.46 1.80 8.40
N MET A 90 -10.78 1.06 7.53
CA MET A 90 -9.89 1.65 6.53
C MET A 90 -10.64 2.35 5.38
N PHE A 91 -11.96 2.17 5.26
CA PHE A 91 -12.78 2.83 4.23
C PHE A 91 -13.55 4.05 4.75
N LEU A 92 -13.54 4.27 6.08
CA LEU A 92 -14.22 5.37 6.75
C LEU A 92 -13.31 6.59 6.88
N HIS A 93 -13.85 7.80 6.90
CA HIS A 93 -13.07 9.03 7.06
C HIS A 93 -13.75 10.03 8.00
N GLY A 94 -12.99 10.50 8.99
CA GLY A 94 -13.49 11.49 9.97
C GLY A 94 -13.75 12.90 9.44
N SER A 95 -13.33 13.26 8.22
CA SER A 95 -13.59 14.57 7.62
C SER A 95 -13.32 14.60 6.11
N ILE A 96 -13.80 15.65 5.43
CA ILE A 96 -13.55 15.87 4.00
C ILE A 96 -12.05 15.98 3.72
N LEU A 97 -11.32 16.80 4.50
CA LEU A 97 -9.87 16.95 4.33
C LEU A 97 -9.13 15.63 4.57
N HIS A 98 -9.59 14.84 5.54
CA HIS A 98 -9.02 13.52 5.81
C HIS A 98 -9.19 12.59 4.59
N LEU A 99 -10.38 12.54 3.98
CA LEU A 99 -10.60 11.78 2.73
C LEU A 99 -9.72 12.31 1.59
N LEU A 100 -9.74 13.61 1.34
CA LEU A 100 -9.01 14.21 0.22
C LEU A 100 -7.51 13.93 0.30
N PHE A 101 -6.91 14.06 1.49
CA PHE A 101 -5.49 13.77 1.69
C PHE A 101 -5.17 12.29 1.44
N ASN A 102 -5.98 11.37 1.98
CA ASN A 102 -5.80 9.94 1.74
C ASN A 102 -5.91 9.60 0.24
N MET A 103 -6.95 10.11 -0.42
CA MET A 103 -7.15 9.83 -1.84
C MET A 103 -6.04 10.44 -2.69
N TYR A 104 -5.56 11.64 -2.36
CA TYR A 104 -4.41 12.26 -3.02
C TYR A 104 -3.17 11.38 -2.93
N VAL A 105 -2.79 10.94 -1.73
CA VAL A 105 -1.60 10.08 -1.57
C VAL A 105 -1.80 8.72 -2.25
N LEU A 106 -3.01 8.15 -2.19
CA LEU A 106 -3.33 6.90 -2.87
C LEU A 106 -3.19 7.02 -4.39
N VAL A 107 -3.67 8.11 -5.03
CA VAL A 107 -3.53 8.27 -6.49
C VAL A 107 -2.09 8.60 -6.91
N VAL A 108 -1.28 9.19 -6.02
CA VAL A 108 0.14 9.45 -6.29
C VAL A 108 0.97 8.16 -6.20
N LEU A 109 0.73 7.32 -5.19
CA LEU A 109 1.57 6.14 -4.92
C LEU A 109 1.01 4.85 -5.52
N GLY A 110 -0.30 4.67 -5.47
CA GLY A 110 -1.02 3.46 -5.88
C GLY A 110 -0.69 2.99 -7.30
N PRO A 111 -0.78 3.85 -8.34
CA PRO A 111 -0.54 3.43 -9.72
C PRO A 111 0.87 2.91 -9.97
N THR A 112 1.86 3.35 -9.21
CA THR A 112 3.24 2.86 -9.32
C THR A 112 3.34 1.44 -8.78
N LEU A 113 2.82 1.16 -7.59
CA LEU A 113 2.81 -0.20 -7.04
C LEU A 113 1.90 -1.14 -7.82
N GLU A 114 0.76 -0.67 -8.31
CA GLU A 114 -0.16 -1.46 -9.12
C GLU A 114 0.50 -1.94 -10.41
N ARG A 115 1.34 -1.10 -11.04
CA ARG A 115 2.15 -1.50 -12.20
C ARG A 115 3.29 -2.46 -11.86
N ILE A 116 3.87 -2.36 -10.66
CA ILE A 116 4.93 -3.26 -10.20
C ILE A 116 4.37 -4.65 -9.87
N LEU A 117 3.20 -4.71 -9.22
CA LEU A 117 2.63 -5.92 -8.65
C LEU A 117 1.56 -6.57 -9.53
N GLY A 118 0.91 -5.79 -10.40
CA GLY A 118 -0.36 -6.14 -11.02
C GLY A 118 -1.56 -5.94 -10.08
N HIS A 119 -2.75 -5.88 -10.67
CA HIS A 119 -3.99 -5.51 -9.97
C HIS A 119 -4.29 -6.35 -8.72
N VAL A 120 -4.23 -7.68 -8.83
CA VAL A 120 -4.62 -8.59 -7.73
C VAL A 120 -3.68 -8.46 -6.53
N ARG A 121 -2.36 -8.51 -6.77
CA ARG A 121 -1.36 -8.40 -5.70
C ARG A 121 -1.38 -7.01 -5.06
N PHE A 122 -1.64 -5.96 -5.84
CA PHE A 122 -1.83 -4.62 -5.29
C PHE A 122 -3.03 -4.53 -4.35
N VAL A 123 -4.18 -5.12 -4.72
CA VAL A 123 -5.36 -5.16 -3.85
C VAL A 123 -5.06 -5.94 -2.57
N VAL A 124 -4.43 -7.11 -2.67
CA VAL A 124 -4.02 -7.90 -1.49
C VAL A 124 -3.08 -7.10 -0.59
N LEU A 125 -2.07 -6.44 -1.16
CA LEU A 125 -1.15 -5.57 -0.42
C LEU A 125 -1.92 -4.46 0.32
N TYR A 126 -2.81 -3.74 -0.38
CA TYR A 126 -3.57 -2.64 0.18
C TYR A 126 -4.47 -3.09 1.33
N LEU A 127 -5.24 -4.16 1.14
CA LEU A 127 -6.17 -4.68 2.14
C LEU A 127 -5.43 -5.23 3.36
N VAL A 128 -4.41 -6.06 3.17
CA VAL A 128 -3.69 -6.69 4.29
C VAL A 128 -2.87 -5.64 5.05
N ALA A 129 -2.27 -4.66 4.38
CA ALA A 129 -1.60 -3.57 5.07
C ALA A 129 -2.57 -2.65 5.83
N GLY A 130 -3.75 -2.39 5.28
CA GLY A 130 -4.83 -1.69 5.99
C GLY A 130 -5.26 -2.41 7.27
N VAL A 131 -5.50 -3.71 7.17
CA VAL A 131 -5.78 -4.56 8.34
C VAL A 131 -4.60 -4.56 9.31
N GLY A 132 -3.35 -4.64 8.83
CA GLY A 132 -2.17 -4.55 9.68
C GLY A 132 -2.07 -3.25 10.46
N GLY A 133 -2.46 -2.13 9.85
CA GLY A 133 -2.64 -0.85 10.54
C GLY A 133 -3.74 -0.90 11.59
N ALA A 134 -4.93 -1.40 11.24
CA ALA A 134 -6.04 -1.53 12.18
C ALA A 134 -5.70 -2.45 13.38
N VAL A 135 -4.98 -3.54 13.14
CA VAL A 135 -4.49 -4.47 14.18
C VAL A 135 -3.47 -3.80 15.09
N ALA A 136 -2.53 -3.02 14.55
CA ALA A 136 -1.59 -2.27 15.38
C ALA A 136 -2.30 -1.22 16.23
N SER A 137 -3.28 -0.51 15.68
CA SER A 137 -4.09 0.39 16.51
C SER A 137 -4.88 -0.37 17.57
N TYR A 138 -5.51 -1.49 17.22
CA TYR A 138 -6.24 -2.32 18.18
C TYR A 138 -5.34 -2.80 19.34
N ALA A 139 -4.13 -3.24 19.03
CA ALA A 139 -3.16 -3.73 20.00
C ALA A 139 -2.65 -2.64 20.94
N PHE A 140 -2.41 -1.43 20.44
CA PHE A 140 -1.61 -0.41 21.14
C PHE A 140 -2.36 0.89 21.48
N SER A 141 -3.64 1.00 21.15
CA SER A 141 -4.50 2.12 21.56
C SER A 141 -5.25 1.83 22.87
N SER A 142 -5.80 2.90 23.46
CA SER A 142 -6.73 2.76 24.58
C SER A 142 -7.98 1.99 24.13
N PRO A 143 -8.60 1.17 24.99
CA PRO A 143 -9.82 0.44 24.64
C PRO A 143 -10.96 1.33 24.11
N MET A 144 -10.94 2.61 24.48
CA MET A 144 -11.94 3.61 24.12
C MET A 144 -11.62 4.40 22.83
N THR A 145 -10.48 4.14 22.18
CA THR A 145 -10.08 4.85 20.97
C THR A 145 -10.86 4.33 19.76
N VAL A 146 -11.48 5.24 19.01
CA VAL A 146 -12.05 4.95 17.68
C VAL A 146 -11.07 5.46 16.62
N SER A 147 -10.72 4.60 15.66
CA SER A 147 -9.83 4.94 14.55
C SER A 147 -10.47 4.60 13.20
N VAL A 148 -10.27 5.49 12.23
CA VAL A 148 -10.80 5.39 10.86
C VAL A 148 -9.77 5.93 9.86
N GLY A 149 -9.84 5.49 8.62
CA GLY A 149 -9.08 6.06 7.50
C GLY A 149 -8.24 5.06 6.74
N ALA A 150 -8.09 5.30 5.44
CA ALA A 150 -7.25 4.51 4.55
C ALA A 150 -5.74 4.63 4.85
N SER A 151 -5.35 5.53 5.76
CA SER A 151 -3.95 5.92 5.97
C SER A 151 -3.05 4.77 6.40
N GLY A 152 -3.53 3.80 7.19
CA GLY A 152 -2.77 2.58 7.49
C GLY A 152 -2.37 1.80 6.23
N ALA A 153 -3.31 1.61 5.29
CA ALA A 153 -3.01 0.96 4.02
C ALA A 153 -2.06 1.79 3.16
N ILE A 154 -2.22 3.12 3.14
CA ILE A 154 -1.34 4.03 2.40
C ILE A 154 0.08 4.00 2.94
N PHE A 155 0.27 3.97 4.26
CA PHE A 155 1.58 3.73 4.87
C PHE A 155 2.14 2.37 4.48
N GLY A 156 1.29 1.35 4.36
CA GLY A 156 1.65 0.08 3.75
C GLY A 156 2.16 0.19 2.32
N LEU A 157 1.52 1.02 1.48
CA LEU A 157 2.02 1.33 0.14
C LEU A 157 3.39 2.02 0.19
N MET A 158 3.60 2.95 1.13
CA MET A 158 4.93 3.57 1.31
C MET A 158 5.98 2.52 1.70
N GLY A 159 5.68 1.64 2.65
CA GLY A 159 6.57 0.55 3.07
C GLY A 159 6.89 -0.41 1.93
N ALA A 160 5.89 -0.74 1.13
CA ALA A 160 6.06 -1.56 -0.06
C ALA A 160 6.93 -0.87 -1.12
N LEU A 161 6.77 0.43 -1.34
CA LEU A 161 7.61 1.21 -2.25
C LEU A 161 9.06 1.30 -1.79
N LEU A 162 9.34 1.38 -0.48
CA LEU A 162 10.70 1.34 0.05
C LEU A 162 11.38 0.01 -0.30
N VAL A 163 10.70 -1.10 -0.06
CA VAL A 163 11.22 -2.45 -0.37
C VAL A 163 11.36 -2.65 -1.88
N ALA A 164 10.34 -2.27 -2.65
CA ALA A 164 10.38 -2.37 -4.09
C ALA A 164 11.50 -1.50 -4.69
N GLY A 165 11.68 -0.28 -4.19
CA GLY A 165 12.71 0.64 -4.64
C GLY A 165 14.11 0.14 -4.37
N GLN A 166 14.34 -0.47 -3.20
CA GLN A 166 15.61 -1.10 -2.90
C GLN A 166 15.89 -2.31 -3.82
N ARG A 167 14.89 -3.15 -4.08
CA ARG A 167 15.05 -4.36 -4.92
C ARG A 167 15.15 -4.07 -6.41
N LEU A 168 14.40 -3.09 -6.88
CA LEU A 168 14.32 -2.68 -8.29
C LEU A 168 15.24 -1.50 -8.62
N ARG A 169 15.96 -0.97 -7.62
CA ARG A 169 16.98 0.08 -7.73
C ARG A 169 16.45 1.41 -8.29
N PHE A 170 15.28 1.86 -7.84
CA PHE A 170 14.79 3.22 -8.09
C PHE A 170 14.94 4.11 -6.84
N ASP A 171 14.93 5.44 -7.03
CA ASP A 171 15.13 6.39 -5.94
C ASP A 171 13.97 6.35 -4.93
N ILE A 172 14.32 6.16 -3.65
CA ILE A 172 13.39 6.07 -2.52
C ILE A 172 13.43 7.30 -1.61
N LYS A 173 14.29 8.30 -1.88
CA LYS A 173 14.48 9.46 -1.01
C LYS A 173 13.17 10.20 -0.73
N THR A 174 12.37 10.45 -1.77
CA THR A 174 11.08 11.11 -1.62
C THR A 174 10.13 10.32 -0.74
N ILE A 175 10.11 8.98 -0.86
CA ILE A 175 9.27 8.11 -0.03
C ILE A 175 9.75 8.12 1.42
N LEU A 176 11.07 8.07 1.66
CA LEU A 176 11.65 8.17 3.00
C LEU A 176 11.29 9.50 3.68
N VAL A 177 11.41 10.61 2.97
CA VAL A 177 11.02 11.94 3.47
C VAL A 177 9.52 11.99 3.77
N LEU A 178 8.68 11.47 2.87
CA LEU A 178 7.24 11.42 3.07
C LEU A 178 6.86 10.59 4.31
N VAL A 179 7.46 9.41 4.48
CA VAL A 179 7.26 8.55 5.67
C VAL A 179 7.71 9.28 6.92
N GLY A 180 8.91 9.87 6.92
CA GLY A 180 9.46 10.58 8.08
C GLY A 180 8.58 11.75 8.52
N ILE A 181 8.13 12.59 7.58
CA ILE A 181 7.26 13.72 7.87
C ILE A 181 5.89 13.25 8.38
N ASN A 182 5.24 12.29 7.70
CA ASN A 182 3.91 11.86 8.10
C ASN A 182 3.90 11.11 9.44
N LEU A 183 4.95 10.33 9.75
CA LEU A 183 5.09 9.73 11.08
C LEU A 183 5.29 10.82 12.14
N ALA A 184 6.21 11.76 11.92
CA ALA A 184 6.45 12.86 12.86
C ALA A 184 5.18 13.66 13.14
N ILE A 185 4.40 13.98 12.10
CA ILE A 185 3.09 14.63 12.23
C ILE A 185 2.14 13.75 13.05
N GLY A 186 2.07 12.44 12.80
CA GLY A 186 1.22 11.52 13.56
C GLY A 186 1.56 11.39 15.05
N PHE A 187 2.82 11.61 15.43
CA PHE A 187 3.23 11.65 16.83
C PHE A 187 2.90 12.98 17.53
N VAL A 188 2.90 14.10 16.78
CA VAL A 188 2.75 15.45 17.35
C VAL A 188 1.31 15.95 17.29
N VAL A 189 0.56 15.62 16.25
CA VAL A 189 -0.80 16.12 16.01
C VAL A 189 -1.82 15.12 16.56
N GLY A 190 -2.58 15.57 17.57
CA GLY A 190 -3.68 14.80 18.15
C GLY A 190 -4.76 14.46 17.11
N GLY A 191 -5.38 13.30 17.27
CA GLY A 191 -6.39 12.79 16.32
C GLY A 191 -5.82 12.01 15.13
N ILE A 192 -4.50 11.88 15.03
CA ILE A 192 -3.85 11.02 14.04
C ILE A 192 -3.37 9.72 14.70
N ASP A 193 -3.73 8.61 14.09
CA ASP A 193 -3.37 7.28 14.59
C ASP A 193 -2.02 6.82 14.05
N TRP A 194 -0.93 7.24 14.72
CA TRP A 194 0.42 6.80 14.36
C TRP A 194 0.62 5.29 14.49
N ARG A 195 -0.16 4.59 15.33
CA ARG A 195 -0.04 3.13 15.50
C ARG A 195 -0.49 2.43 14.22
N ALA A 196 -1.62 2.88 13.65
CA ALA A 196 -2.08 2.39 12.37
C ALA A 196 -1.09 2.67 11.23
N HIS A 197 -0.44 3.84 11.23
CA HIS A 197 0.59 4.19 10.26
C HIS A 197 1.79 3.25 10.35
N LEU A 198 2.33 3.05 11.55
CA LEU A 198 3.47 2.17 11.77
C LEU A 198 3.14 0.71 11.44
N GLY A 199 1.98 0.21 11.91
CA GLY A 199 1.52 -1.15 11.63
C GLY A 199 1.33 -1.41 10.14
N GLY A 200 0.71 -0.46 9.45
CA GLY A 200 0.54 -0.49 8.00
C GLY A 200 1.87 -0.51 7.26
N LEU A 201 2.80 0.41 7.62
CA LEU A 201 4.14 0.50 7.04
C LEU A 201 4.90 -0.82 7.14
N ILE A 202 4.93 -1.43 8.34
CA ILE A 202 5.63 -2.70 8.59
C ILE A 202 4.97 -3.84 7.79
N THR A 203 3.64 -3.91 7.81
CA THR A 203 2.89 -4.97 7.11
C THR A 203 3.08 -4.89 5.60
N GLY A 204 2.99 -3.68 5.03
CA GLY A 204 3.21 -3.47 3.59
C GLY A 204 4.65 -3.76 3.16
N ALA A 205 5.65 -3.37 3.96
CA ALA A 205 7.05 -3.74 3.72
C ALA A 205 7.26 -5.26 3.76
N ALA A 206 6.68 -5.96 4.74
CA ALA A 206 6.77 -7.40 4.86
C ALA A 206 6.13 -8.14 3.66
N LEU A 207 4.96 -7.69 3.20
CA LEU A 207 4.31 -8.26 2.01
C LEU A 207 5.12 -7.99 0.74
N ALA A 208 5.61 -6.76 0.55
CA ALA A 208 6.45 -6.44 -0.59
C ALA A 208 7.76 -7.26 -0.59
N ALA A 209 8.30 -7.60 0.58
CA ALA A 209 9.48 -8.43 0.70
C ALA A 209 9.28 -9.87 0.18
N VAL A 210 8.04 -10.34 0.06
CA VAL A 210 7.74 -11.67 -0.51
C VAL A 210 7.09 -11.61 -1.89
N MET A 211 6.43 -10.49 -2.24
CA MET A 211 5.79 -10.27 -3.54
C MET A 211 6.73 -9.69 -4.60
N VAL A 212 7.71 -8.85 -4.22
CA VAL A 212 8.62 -8.18 -5.16
C VAL A 212 9.94 -8.93 -5.23
N SER A 213 10.10 -9.79 -6.23
CA SER A 213 11.36 -10.53 -6.41
C SER A 213 12.18 -9.99 -7.58
N PRO A 214 13.52 -9.91 -7.46
CA PRO A 214 14.39 -9.78 -8.61
C PRO A 214 14.16 -10.93 -9.61
N ALA A 215 14.38 -10.64 -10.90
CA ALA A 215 14.21 -11.62 -11.96
C ALA A 215 14.93 -12.94 -11.65
N GLY A 216 14.22 -14.06 -11.80
CA GLY A 216 14.75 -15.41 -11.60
C GLY A 216 14.32 -16.14 -10.32
N ARG A 217 13.53 -15.53 -9.42
CA ARG A 217 12.94 -16.25 -8.27
C ARG A 217 11.50 -15.81 -7.92
N PRO A 218 10.50 -16.58 -8.36
CA PRO A 218 9.31 -16.78 -7.54
C PRO A 218 9.04 -18.28 -7.36
N ARG A 219 9.42 -18.82 -6.20
CA ARG A 219 8.73 -20.03 -5.72
C ARG A 219 7.43 -19.52 -5.14
N LYS A 220 6.30 -19.70 -5.83
CA LYS A 220 4.95 -19.35 -5.34
C LYS A 220 4.74 -19.74 -3.87
N VAL A 221 5.39 -20.83 -3.43
CA VAL A 221 5.50 -21.29 -2.05
C VAL A 221 6.01 -20.22 -1.08
N VAL A 222 7.07 -19.47 -1.42
CA VAL A 222 7.63 -18.41 -0.55
C VAL A 222 6.69 -17.21 -0.49
N GLU A 223 6.09 -16.81 -1.63
CA GLU A 223 5.14 -15.70 -1.69
C GLU A 223 3.89 -16.03 -0.84
N TYR A 224 3.23 -17.16 -1.12
CA TYR A 224 2.02 -17.56 -0.39
C TYR A 224 2.32 -17.91 1.06
N GLY A 225 3.44 -18.59 1.35
CA GLY A 225 3.88 -18.88 2.72
C GLY A 225 4.18 -17.61 3.51
N GLY A 226 4.80 -16.61 2.88
CA GLY A 226 5.07 -15.31 3.49
C GLY A 226 3.80 -14.52 3.78
N ILE A 227 2.86 -14.48 2.83
CA ILE A 227 1.55 -13.85 3.02
C ILE A 227 0.79 -14.55 4.17
N ALA A 228 0.77 -15.88 4.18
CA ALA A 228 0.14 -16.65 5.25
C ALA A 228 0.80 -16.38 6.61
N ALA A 229 2.12 -16.29 6.68
CA ALA A 229 2.84 -15.95 7.92
C ALA A 229 2.46 -14.55 8.44
N VAL A 230 2.39 -13.55 7.55
CA VAL A 230 1.93 -12.20 7.93
C VAL A 230 0.51 -12.24 8.48
N LEU A 231 -0.42 -12.91 7.79
CA LEU A 231 -1.81 -13.04 8.24
C LEU A 231 -1.91 -13.76 9.60
N LEU A 232 -1.13 -14.82 9.81
CA LEU A 232 -1.07 -15.53 11.09
C LEU A 232 -0.57 -14.64 12.22
N VAL A 233 0.45 -13.82 11.97
CA VAL A 233 0.93 -12.84 12.96
C VAL A 233 -0.16 -11.83 13.30
N LEU A 234 -0.87 -11.30 12.29
CA LEU A 234 -1.98 -10.36 12.53
C LEU A 234 -3.08 -11.02 13.37
N VAL A 235 -3.49 -12.25 13.05
CA VAL A 235 -4.48 -13.01 13.82
C VAL A 235 -4.00 -13.26 15.26
N ALA A 236 -2.73 -13.65 15.44
CA ALA A 236 -2.18 -13.91 16.77
C ALA A 236 -2.14 -12.65 17.65
N VAL A 237 -1.72 -11.51 17.09
CA VAL A 237 -1.71 -10.21 17.79
C VAL A 237 -3.14 -9.80 18.17
N THR A 238 -4.09 -9.95 17.24
CA THR A 238 -5.50 -9.69 17.48
C THR A 238 -6.05 -10.57 18.60
N ALA A 239 -5.87 -11.90 18.53
CA ALA A 239 -6.35 -12.83 19.55
C ALA A 239 -5.73 -12.56 20.93
N PHE A 240 -4.42 -12.26 20.98
CA PHE A 240 -3.73 -11.90 22.21
C PHE A 240 -4.32 -10.65 22.85
N ARG A 241 -4.53 -9.58 22.07
CA ARG A 241 -5.12 -8.34 22.55
C ARG A 241 -6.58 -8.54 23.01
N THR A 242 -7.34 -9.37 22.31
CA THR A 242 -8.71 -9.73 22.70
C THR A 242 -8.74 -10.40 24.08
N GLY A 243 -7.86 -11.36 24.33
CA GLY A 243 -7.75 -11.99 25.66
C GLY A 243 -7.44 -10.98 26.76
N GLN A 244 -6.56 -9.99 26.49
CA GLN A 244 -6.28 -8.92 27.45
C GLN A 244 -7.51 -8.07 27.75
N ILE A 245 -8.27 -7.66 26.73
CA ILE A 245 -9.45 -6.80 26.91
C ILE A 245 -10.56 -7.56 27.68
N GLN A 246 -10.77 -8.83 27.37
CA GLN A 246 -11.75 -9.67 28.08
C GLN A 246 -11.35 -9.86 29.55
N GLY A 247 -10.05 -10.03 29.84
CA GLY A 247 -9.54 -10.16 31.19
C GLY A 247 -9.53 -8.87 32.02
N MET A 248 -9.81 -7.70 31.44
CA MET A 248 -9.96 -6.45 32.20
C MET A 248 -11.34 -6.31 32.86
N LEU A 249 -12.31 -7.16 32.49
CA LEU A 249 -13.70 -7.10 32.94
C LEU A 249 -14.16 -8.36 33.70
N GLY A 250 -13.29 -9.34 33.87
CA GLY A 250 -13.49 -10.53 34.72
C GLY A 250 -12.59 -10.48 35.94
#